data_AF-T1D061-F1
#
_entry.id   AF-T1D061-F1
#
_cell.length_a   1.000
_cell.length_b   1.000
_cell.length_c   1.000
_cell.angle_alpha   90.00
_cell.angle_beta   90.00
_cell.angle_gamma   90.00
#
_symmetry.space_group_name_H-M   'P 1'
#
loop_
_entity.id
_entity.type
_entity.pdbx_description
1 polymer ?
#
loop_
_entity_poly.entity_id
_entity_poly.type
_entity_poly.pdbx_seq_one_letter_code
_entity_poly.pdbx_strand_id
1 'polypeptide(L)' 'MEAVIRKWGNSPALRLPTSVLKEAGYHLEQKVDLVVSRGRIIIQPSEKVEYDLDALVG' A
#
# COMPACT_ATOMS: atom_id res chain seq x y z
N MET A 1 -3.34 12.80 13.04
CA MET A 1 -2.87 11.55 13.67
C MET A 1 -1.35 11.54 13.59
N GLU A 2 -0.69 11.19 14.69
CA GLU A 2 0.76 11.03 14.73
C GLU A 2 1.11 9.54 14.80
N ALA A 3 2.17 9.14 14.10
CA ALA A 3 2.66 7.77 14.10
C ALA A 3 4.18 7.77 13.98
N VAL A 4 4.81 6.74 14.52
CA VAL A 4 6.27 6.58 14.54
C VAL A 4 6.63 5.40 13.65
N ILE A 5 7.60 5.60 12.74
CA ILE A 5 8.19 4.52 11.95
C ILE A 5 8.97 3.61 12.91
N ARG A 6 8.68 2.30 12.85
CA ARG A 6 9.30 1.28 13.71
C ARG A 6 9.94 0.19 12.86
N LYS A 7 10.83 -0.61 13.45
CA LYS A 7 11.42 -1.77 12.79
C LYS A 7 10.43 -2.94 12.79
N TRP A 8 10.19 -3.56 11.64
CA TRP A 8 9.47 -4.82 11.47
C TRP A 8 10.36 -5.79 10.68
N GLY A 9 10.85 -6.83 11.36
CA GLY A 9 11.91 -7.67 10.81
C GLY A 9 13.17 -6.83 10.52
N ASN A 10 13.65 -6.86 9.28
CA ASN A 10 14.82 -6.08 8.84
C ASN A 10 14.47 -4.74 8.17
N SER A 11 13.19 -4.39 8.11
CA SER A 11 12.73 -3.19 7.39
C SER A 11 12.03 -2.19 8.31
N PRO A 12 12.09 -0.89 8.02
CA PRO A 12 11.22 0.10 8.66
C PRO A 12 9.78 -0.06 8.16
N ALA A 13 8.82 0.11 9.07
CA ALA A 13 7.39 0.01 8.81
C ALA A 13 6.60 1.07 9.60
N LEU A 14 5.49 1.53 9.02
CA LEU A 14 4.52 2.40 9.66
C LEU A 14 3.21 1.63 9.85
N ARG A 15 2.61 1.70 11.04
CA ARG A 15 1.28 1.13 11.26
C ARG A 15 0.22 2.06 10.72
N LEU A 16 -0.60 1.55 9.79
CA LEU A 16 -1.80 2.22 9.31
C LEU A 16 -3.00 1.69 10.11
N PRO A 17 -3.76 2.56 10.82
CA PRO A 17 -4.99 2.13 11.47
C PRO A 17 -6.01 1.64 10.45
N THR A 18 -6.77 0.61 10.83
CA THR A 18 -7.78 -0.01 9.97
C THR A 18 -8.83 0.99 9.48
N SER A 19 -9.21 1.99 10.29
CA SER A 19 -10.16 3.03 9.88
C SER A 19 -9.62 3.85 8.71
N VAL A 20 -8.37 4.31 8.80
CA VAL A 20 -7.71 5.10 7.75
C VAL A 20 -7.52 4.28 6.48
N LEU A 21 -7.13 3.00 6.61
CA LEU A 21 -6.99 2.09 5.48
C LEU A 21 -8.30 1.96 4.68
N LYS A 22 -9.41 1.75 5.39
CA LYS A 22 -10.75 1.62 4.81
C LYS A 22 -11.24 2.92 4.19
N GLU A 23 -11.07 4.04 4.88
CA GLU A 23 -11.47 5.37 4.39
C GLU A 23 -10.74 5.73 3.10
N ALA A 24 -9.46 5.36 2.99
CA ALA A 24 -8.65 5.54 1.79
C ALA A 24 -8.91 4.48 0.69
N GLY A 25 -9.84 3.55 0.90
CA GLY A 25 -10.21 2.53 -0.09
C GLY A 25 -9.19 1.39 -0.26
N TYR A 26 -8.26 1.22 0.68
CA TYR A 26 -7.26 0.16 0.63
C TYR A 26 -7.73 -1.11 1.35
N HIS A 27 -7.21 -2.25 0.89
CA HIS A 27 -7.40 -3.55 1.54
C HIS A 27 -6.05 -4.17 1.93
N LEU A 28 -6.10 -5.17 2.83
CA LEU A 28 -4.91 -5.93 3.21
C LEU A 28 -4.34 -6.64 1.97
N GLU A 29 -3.01 -6.72 1.92
CA GLU A 29 -2.25 -7.37 0.82
C GLU A 29 -2.44 -6.75 -0.58
N GLN A 30 -3.11 -5.59 -0.66
CA GLN A 30 -3.19 -4.81 -1.90
C GLN A 30 -1.79 -4.40 -2.39
N LYS A 31 -1.55 -4.53 -3.70
CA LYS A 31 -0.34 -3.99 -4.33
C LYS A 31 -0.38 -2.48 -4.39
N VAL A 32 0.69 -1.85 -3.90
CA VAL A 32 0.86 -0.40 -3.85
C VAL A 32 2.23 -0.01 -4.36
N ASP A 33 2.31 1.18 -4.92
CA ASP A 33 3.57 1.82 -5.30
C ASP A 33 3.93 2.90 -4.27
N LEU A 34 5.23 3.02 -4.00
CA LEU A 34 5.80 4.07 -3.17
C LEU A 34 6.48 5.11 -4.05
N VAL A 35 6.02 6.36 -3.96
CA VAL A 35 6.59 7.49 -4.70
C VAL A 35 7.12 8.53 -3.73
N VAL A 36 8.33 9.03 -3.98
CA VAL A 36 8.88 10.17 -3.22
C VAL A 36 8.65 11.46 -4.00
N SER A 37 7.90 12.38 -3.41
CA SER A 37 7.62 13.68 -4.03
C SER A 37 7.68 14.80 -3.00
N ARG A 38 8.54 15.80 -3.24
CA ARG A 38 8.73 16.97 -2.38
C ARG A 38 8.97 16.60 -0.91
N GLY A 39 9.83 15.61 -0.67
CA GLY A 39 10.18 15.12 0.67
C GLY A 39 9.08 14.29 1.36
N ARG A 40 8.01 13.93 0.65
CA ARG A 40 6.93 13.08 1.16
C ARG A 40 6.97 11.71 0.51
N ILE A 41 6.67 10.68 1.30
CA ILE A 41 6.37 9.33 0.80
C ILE A 41 4.88 9.28 0.51
N ILE A 42 4.52 9.03 -0.75
CA ILE A 42 3.16 8.85 -1.22
C ILE A 42 2.95 7.36 -1.47
N ILE A 43 1.90 6.80 -0.86
CA ILE A 43 1.44 5.44 -1.09
C ILE A 43 0.23 5.55 -2.03
N GLN A 44 0.29 4.86 -3.17
CA GLN A 44 -0.79 4.85 -4.16
C GLN A 44 -1.07 3.41 -4.63
N PRO A 45 -2.29 3.08 -5.09
CA PRO A 45 -2.57 1.77 -5.67
C PRO A 45 -1.63 1.52 -6.85
N SER A 46 -1.14 0.29 -7.01
CA SER A 46 -0.35 -0.03 -8.19
C SER A 46 -1.26 -0.17 -9.41
N GLU A 47 -0.91 0.48 -10.52
CA GLU A 47 -1.66 0.41 -11.79
C GLU A 47 -1.40 -0.89 -12.55
N LYS A 48 -0.49 -1.75 -12.07
CA LYS A 48 -0.30 -3.09 -12.62
C LYS A 48 -1.51 -3.95 -12.29
N VAL A 49 -2.47 -3.97 -13.21
CA VAL A 49 -3.49 -5.02 -13.27
C VAL A 49 -2.76 -6.32 -13.56
N GLU A 50 -2.62 -7.17 -12.53
CA GLU A 50 -2.30 -8.57 -12.77
C GLU A 50 -3.54 -9.21 -13.34
N TYR A 51 -3.53 -9.36 -14.66
CA TYR A 51 -4.50 -10.20 -15.33
C TYR A 51 -4.19 -11.65 -14.97
N ASP A 52 -5.16 -12.30 -14.35
CA ASP A 52 -5.21 -13.75 -14.36
C ASP A 52 -5.55 -14.17 -15.80
N LEU A 53 -4.58 -14.78 -16.49
CA LEU A 53 -4.78 -15.26 -17.85
C LEU A 53 -5.96 -16.22 -17.90
N ASP A 54 -6.11 -17.13 -16.93
CA ASP A 54 -7.18 -18.12 -16.92
C ASP A 54 -8.57 -17.44 -16.80
N ALA A 55 -8.65 -16.31 -16.10
CA ALA A 55 -9.87 -15.49 -16.01
C ALA A 55 -10.20 -14.74 -17.32
N LEU A 56 -9.24 -14.60 -18.24
CA LEU A 56 -9.40 -13.91 -19.51
C LEU A 56 -9.56 -14.84 -20.70
N VAL A 57 -8.99 -16.05 -20.67
CA VAL A 57 -9.03 -16.96 -21.82
C VAL A 57 -10.13 -18.02 -21.77
N GLY A 58 -10.73 -18.32 -20.62
CA GLY A 58 -11.92 -19.20 -20.51
C GLY A 58 -11.75 -20.59 -21.12
#